data_AF-A0A396RUX0-F1
#
_entry.id   AF-A0A396RUX0-F1
#
_cell.length_a   1.000
_cell.length_b   1.000
_cell.length_c   1.000
_cell.angle_alpha   90.00
_cell.angle_beta   90.00
_cell.angle_gamma   90.00
#
_symmetry.space_group_name_H-M   'P 1'
#
loop_
_entity.id
_entity.type
_entity.pdbx_description
1 polymer ?
#
loop_
_entity_poly.entity_id
_entity_poly.type
_entity_poly.pdbx_seq_one_letter_code
_entity_poly.pdbx_strand_id
1 'polypeptide(L)'
;MKRTAIILAALALPLAACGGDGDDALGDRAEENYDAAADNLEDMADNAATPAQEDMLDQQADNLEAIGEQKEEAIDDSDVDADQLTEEQKNAMTSVQ
;
A
#
# COMPACT_ATOMS: atom_id res chain seq x y z
N MET A 1 -9.34 3.80 24.00
CA MET A 1 -10.33 2.77 23.61
C MET A 1 -10.63 3.05 22.15
N LYS A 2 -10.23 2.27 21.15
CA LYS A 2 -9.92 0.84 21.07
C LYS A 2 -8.57 0.63 20.38
N ARG A 3 -7.90 -0.44 20.80
CA ARG A 3 -6.71 -1.02 20.17
C ARG A 3 -7.21 -1.93 19.07
N THR A 4 -6.88 -1.65 17.82
CA THR A 4 -7.09 -2.57 16.72
C THR A 4 -6.04 -2.28 15.66
N ALA A 5 -4.78 -2.56 16.00
CA ALA A 5 -3.77 -2.85 15.00
C ALA A 5 -4.18 -4.19 14.35
N ILE A 6 -4.84 -4.11 13.20
CA ILE A 6 -5.13 -5.28 12.37
C ILE A 6 -3.94 -5.40 11.42
N ILE A 7 -2.90 -6.09 11.86
CA ILE A 7 -1.80 -6.49 10.99
C ILE A 7 -2.37 -7.60 10.09
N LEU A 8 -2.91 -7.22 8.93
CA LEU A 8 -3.17 -8.13 7.83
C LEU A 8 -1.86 -8.36 7.08
N ALA A 9 -0.99 -9.20 7.65
CA ALA A 9 0.11 -9.77 6.90
C ALA A 9 -0.48 -10.76 5.87
N ALA A 10 -0.94 -10.25 4.74
CA ALA A 10 -1.34 -11.05 3.58
C ALA A 10 -0.07 -11.66 2.98
N LEU A 11 0.26 -12.87 3.42
CA LEU A 11 1.30 -13.69 2.81
C LEU A 11 0.79 -14.19 1.44
N ALA A 12 0.81 -13.33 0.43
CA ALA A 12 0.58 -13.71 -0.96
C ALA A 12 1.86 -14.37 -1.53
N LEU A 13 1.97 -15.68 -1.33
CA LEU A 13 2.90 -16.52 -2.09
C LEU A 13 2.47 -16.54 -3.56
N PRO A 14 3.41 -16.60 -4.52
CA PRO A 14 3.12 -16.42 -5.93
C PRO A 14 2.26 -17.57 -6.47
N LEU A 15 0.97 -17.29 -6.68
CA LEU A 15 0.07 -18.12 -7.48
C LEU A 15 0.35 -17.87 -8.96
N ALA A 16 1.55 -18.26 -9.43
CA ALA A 16 1.96 -18.21 -10.85
C ALA A 16 1.17 -19.19 -11.75
N ALA A 17 -0.06 -19.55 -11.39
CA ALA A 17 -0.86 -20.53 -12.11
C ALA A 17 -2.35 -20.34 -11.82
N CYS A 18 -2.94 -19.22 -12.26
CA CYS A 18 -4.24 -19.17 -12.97
C CYS A 18 -4.75 -17.73 -13.17
N GLY A 19 -4.22 -16.99 -14.15
CA GLY A 19 -4.91 -15.87 -14.81
C GLY A 19 -4.79 -14.51 -14.13
N GLY A 20 -3.85 -13.72 -14.63
CA GLY A 20 -3.58 -12.31 -14.34
C GLY A 20 -2.20 -12.03 -14.92
N ASP A 21 -2.01 -11.00 -15.72
CA ASP A 21 -0.75 -10.75 -16.44
C ASP A 21 0.37 -10.20 -15.49
N GLY A 22 0.30 -10.58 -14.21
CA GLY A 22 1.19 -10.17 -13.13
C GLY A 22 0.84 -8.81 -12.52
N ASP A 23 -0.24 -8.19 -12.96
CA ASP A 23 -0.85 -6.96 -12.45
C ASP A 23 -1.35 -7.08 -11.02
N ASP A 24 -2.00 -8.19 -10.62
CA ASP A 24 -2.40 -8.44 -9.22
C ASP A 24 -1.23 -8.22 -8.25
N ALA A 25 -0.09 -8.87 -8.52
CA ALA A 25 1.10 -8.79 -7.68
C ALA A 25 1.79 -7.42 -7.76
N LEU A 26 1.57 -6.67 -8.83
CA LEU A 26 2.06 -5.30 -8.98
C LEU A 26 1.19 -4.32 -8.20
N GLY A 27 -0.13 -4.52 -8.20
CA GLY A 27 -1.12 -3.81 -7.41
C GLY A 27 -0.88 -3.99 -5.92
N ASP A 28 -0.80 -5.23 -5.44
CA ASP A 28 -0.46 -5.58 -4.06
C ASP A 28 0.83 -4.87 -3.60
N ARG A 29 1.85 -4.87 -4.45
CA ARG A 29 3.13 -4.21 -4.16
C ARG A 29 2.99 -2.68 -4.08
N ALA A 30 2.06 -2.08 -4.81
CA ALA A 30 1.76 -0.66 -4.69
C ALA A 30 1.13 -0.39 -3.32
N GLU A 31 0.06 -1.10 -2.97
CA GLU A 31 -0.61 -1.02 -1.66
C GLU A 31 0.39 -1.17 -0.50
N GLU A 32 1.19 -2.25 -0.50
CA GLU A 32 2.20 -2.51 0.54
C GLU A 32 3.20 -1.35 0.74
N ASN A 33 3.58 -0.62 -0.32
CA ASN A 33 4.49 0.51 -0.18
C ASN A 33 3.81 1.70 0.50
N TYR A 34 2.53 1.95 0.18
CA TYR A 34 1.75 3.01 0.80
C TYR A 34 1.42 2.67 2.26
N ASP A 35 1.06 1.42 2.54
CA ASP A 35 0.85 0.92 3.90
C ASP A 35 2.11 1.05 4.74
N ALA A 36 3.27 0.65 4.22
CA ALA A 36 4.53 0.83 4.93
C ALA A 36 4.84 2.31 5.22
N ALA A 37 4.41 3.24 4.36
CA ALA A 37 4.55 4.67 4.61
C ALA A 37 3.53 5.18 5.64
N ALA A 38 2.29 4.66 5.60
CA ALA A 38 1.24 4.94 6.58
C ALA A 38 1.65 4.44 7.98
N ASP A 39 2.12 3.20 8.10
CA ASP A 39 2.66 2.60 9.34
C ASP A 39 3.71 3.49 10.00
N ASN A 40 4.61 4.09 9.20
CA ASN A 40 5.62 5.01 9.73
C ASN A 40 5.01 6.29 10.32
N LEU A 41 3.89 6.78 9.75
CA LEU A 41 3.15 7.92 10.28
C LEU A 41 2.37 7.55 11.53
N GLU A 42 1.77 6.36 11.59
CA GLU A 42 1.10 5.84 12.78
C GLU A 42 2.09 5.65 13.93
N ASP A 43 3.27 5.08 13.67
CA ASP A 43 4.36 4.97 14.65
C ASP A 43 4.78 6.35 15.18
N MET A 44 4.77 7.38 14.32
CA MET A 44 5.01 8.76 14.74
C MET A 44 3.85 9.33 15.55
N ALA A 45 2.61 9.00 15.21
CA ALA A 45 1.40 9.42 15.90
C ALA A 45 1.34 8.86 17.33
N ASP A 46 1.68 7.58 17.49
CA ASP A 46 1.80 6.88 18.78
C ASP A 46 2.81 7.54 19.73
N ASN A 47 3.81 8.22 19.18
CA ASN A 47 4.84 8.96 19.92
C ASN A 47 4.58 10.49 19.98
N ALA A 48 3.43 10.96 19.49
CA ALA A 48 3.12 12.39 19.43
C ALA A 48 2.99 13.02 20.82
N ALA A 49 3.40 14.28 20.94
CA ALA A 49 3.37 14.99 22.23
C ALA A 49 1.98 15.51 22.61
N THR A 50 1.06 15.59 21.64
CA THR A 50 -0.28 16.16 21.81
C THR A 50 -1.30 15.43 20.95
N PRO A 51 -2.58 15.35 21.38
CA PRO A 51 -3.65 14.73 20.59
C PRO A 51 -3.84 15.38 19.21
N ALA A 52 -3.67 16.70 19.09
CA ALA A 52 -3.80 17.38 17.81
C ALA A 52 -2.70 17.01 16.80
N GLN A 53 -1.55 16.54 17.29
CA GLN A 53 -0.45 16.05 16.45
C GLN A 53 -0.68 14.59 16.05
N GLU A 54 -1.16 13.77 16.99
CA GLU A 54 -1.64 12.39 16.74
C GLU A 54 -2.70 12.40 15.63
N ASP A 55 -3.80 13.16 15.81
CA ASP A 55 -4.91 13.26 14.85
C ASP A 55 -4.45 13.68 13.43
N MET A 56 -3.42 14.54 13.34
CA MET A 56 -2.89 15.01 12.06
C MET A 56 -2.01 13.95 11.38
N LEU A 57 -1.26 13.16 12.16
CA LEU A 57 -0.44 12.08 11.63
C LEU A 57 -1.32 10.90 11.20
N ASP A 58 -2.32 10.54 12.01
CA ASP A 58 -3.34 9.53 11.66
C ASP A 58 -4.08 9.90 10.37
N GLN A 59 -4.54 11.15 10.23
CA GLN A 59 -5.18 11.60 8.98
C GLN A 59 -4.27 11.52 7.75
N GLN A 60 -2.96 11.66 7.93
CA GLN A 60 -2.02 11.50 6.82
C GLN A 60 -1.79 10.02 6.50
N ALA A 61 -1.75 9.14 7.52
CA ALA A 61 -1.70 7.69 7.35
C ALA A 61 -2.94 7.18 6.60
N ASP A 62 -4.14 7.52 7.08
CA ASP A 62 -5.43 7.18 6.44
C ASP A 62 -5.46 7.60 4.95
N ASN A 63 -4.91 8.78 4.65
CA ASN A 63 -4.85 9.28 3.28
C ASN A 63 -3.83 8.53 2.42
N LEU A 64 -2.72 8.04 3.00
CA LEU A 64 -1.77 7.21 2.26
C LEU A 64 -2.36 5.83 1.96
N GLU A 65 -3.01 5.18 2.94
CA GLU A 65 -3.71 3.91 2.74
C GLU A 65 -4.76 4.04 1.61
N ALA A 66 -5.61 5.07 1.67
CA ALA A 66 -6.62 5.31 0.65
C ALA A 66 -6.03 5.60 -0.75
N ILE A 67 -4.81 6.13 -0.84
CA ILE A 67 -4.10 6.28 -2.12
C ILE A 67 -3.51 4.95 -2.56
N GLY A 68 -3.00 4.13 -1.63
CA GLY A 68 -2.52 2.77 -1.88
C GLY A 68 -3.59 1.90 -2.50
N GLU A 69 -4.75 1.80 -1.85
CA GLU A 69 -5.94 1.06 -2.34
C GLU A 69 -6.34 1.51 -3.74
N GLN A 70 -6.49 2.83 -3.97
CA GLN A 70 -6.84 3.36 -5.29
C GLN A 70 -5.80 3.04 -6.36
N LYS A 71 -4.53 2.88 -5.98
CA LYS A 71 -3.45 2.59 -6.92
C LYS A 71 -3.37 1.11 -7.25
N GLU A 72 -3.63 0.25 -6.27
CA GLU A 72 -3.83 -1.19 -6.47
C GLU A 72 -4.99 -1.44 -7.44
N GLU A 73 -6.19 -0.89 -7.14
CA GLU A 73 -7.36 -1.00 -8.02
C GLU A 73 -7.07 -0.46 -9.42
N ALA A 74 -6.35 0.67 -9.54
CA ALA A 74 -6.00 1.23 -10.84
C ALA A 74 -4.99 0.38 -11.64
N ILE A 75 -4.14 -0.40 -10.96
CA ILE A 75 -3.21 -1.34 -11.60
C ILE A 75 -3.98 -2.58 -12.06
N ASP A 76 -4.81 -3.16 -11.19
CA ASP A 76 -5.69 -4.30 -11.50
C ASP A 76 -6.64 -3.97 -12.67
N ASP A 77 -7.37 -2.85 -12.59
CA ASP A 77 -8.28 -2.39 -13.66
C ASP A 77 -7.58 -2.10 -15.00
N SER A 78 -6.27 -1.85 -14.97
CA SER A 78 -5.51 -1.50 -16.17
C SER A 78 -5.10 -2.71 -17.02
N ASP A 79 -5.31 -3.94 -16.53
CA ASP A 79 -4.97 -5.21 -17.22
C ASP A 79 -3.54 -5.14 -17.79
N VAL A 80 -2.63 -4.60 -16.98
CA VAL A 80 -1.25 -4.33 -17.40
C VAL A 80 -0.44 -5.61 -17.30
N ASP A 81 0.13 -6.01 -18.43
CA ASP A 81 1.10 -7.11 -18.43
C ASP A 81 2.39 -6.69 -17.73
N ALA A 82 2.46 -6.99 -16.43
CA ALA A 82 3.59 -6.69 -15.57
C ALA A 82 4.83 -7.47 -16.02
N ASP A 83 4.69 -8.62 -16.66
CA ASP A 83 5.84 -9.36 -17.22
C ASP A 83 6.49 -8.63 -18.41
N GLN A 84 5.75 -7.75 -19.09
CA GLN A 84 6.28 -6.88 -20.14
C GLN A 84 6.89 -5.56 -19.63
N LEU A 85 6.70 -5.23 -18.36
CA LEU A 85 7.27 -4.02 -17.75
C LEU A 85 8.72 -4.24 -17.29
N THR A 86 9.58 -3.24 -17.49
CA THR A 86 10.88 -3.21 -16.83
C THR A 86 10.71 -3.00 -15.32
N GLU A 87 11.68 -3.43 -14.53
CA GLU A 87 11.69 -3.19 -13.09
C GLU A 87 11.60 -1.70 -12.72
N GLU A 88 12.14 -0.82 -13.58
CA GLU A 88 12.06 0.62 -13.38
C GLU A 88 10.64 1.15 -13.60
N GLN A 89 9.90 0.57 -14.58
CA GLN A 89 8.49 0.88 -14.80
C GLN A 89 7.61 0.35 -13.66
N LYS A 90 7.83 -0.89 -13.22
CA LYS A 90 7.14 -1.47 -12.06
C LYS A 90 7.33 -0.59 -10.82
N ASN A 91 8.57 -0.23 -10.50
CA ASN A 91 8.85 0.62 -9.34
C ASN A 91 8.21 2.01 -9.44
N ALA A 92 8.16 2.62 -10.63
CA ALA A 92 7.46 3.89 -10.82
C ALA A 92 5.94 3.77 -10.57
N MET A 93 5.37 2.59 -10.86
CA MET A 93 3.95 2.29 -10.63
C MET A 93 3.65 1.95 -9.18
N THR A 94 4.62 1.42 -8.41
CA THR A 94 4.37 1.02 -7.01
C THR A 94 4.91 2.00 -5.97
N SER A 95 5.78 2.95 -6.34
CA SER A 95 6.38 3.87 -5.36
C SER A 95 5.38 4.87 -4.77
N VAL A 96 5.52 5.11 -3.47
CA VAL A 96 4.91 6.25 -2.77
C VAL A 96 5.51 7.55 -3.31
N GLN A 97 4.66 8.55 -3.58
CA GLN A 97 5.05 9.87 -4.10
C GLN A 97 4.87 10.96 -3.05
#